data_AF-A0A482UJB8-F1
#
_entry.id   AF-A0A482UJB8-F1
#
_cell.length_a   1.000
_cell.length_b   1.000
_cell.length_c   1.000
_cell.angle_alpha   90.00
_cell.angle_beta   90.00
_cell.angle_gamma   90.00
#
_symmetry.space_group_name_H-M   'P 1'
#
loop_
_entity.id
_entity.type
_entity.pdbx_description
1 polymer ?
#
loop_
_entity_poly.entity_id
_entity_poly.type
_entity_poly.pdbx_seq_one_letter_code
_entity_poly.pdbx_strand_id
1 'polypeptide(L)' 'MLIHILIPQGYALVEYEHYDEALSAIKGMNNQDLLGQRIGVAWAFAKK' A
#
# COMPACT_ATOMS: atom_id res chain seq x y z
N MET A 1 5.51 7.46 -8.74
CA MET A 1 5.42 6.82 -7.41
C MET A 1 5.31 7.89 -6.33
N LEU A 2 4.12 8.08 -5.77
CA LEU A 2 3.87 9.00 -4.65
C LEU A 2 3.48 8.18 -3.42
N ILE A 3 4.06 8.50 -2.27
CA ILE A 3 3.75 7.85 -0.99
C ILE A 3 3.15 8.89 -0.06
N HIS A 4 1.89 8.68 0.31
CA HIS A 4 1.19 9.47 1.32
C HIS A 4 1.19 8.68 2.63
N ILE A 5 2.05 9.08 3.57
CA ILE A 5 2.15 8.45 4.90
C ILE A 5 1.20 9.14 5.87
N LEU A 6 0.17 8.42 6.32
CA LEU A 6 -0.76 8.89 7.34
C LEU A 6 -0.35 8.29 8.69
N ILE A 7 0.75 8.82 9.25
CA ILE A 7 1.30 8.43 10.56
C ILE A 7 0.25 8.34 11.68
N PRO A 8 -0.76 9.24 11.79
CA PRO A 8 -1.74 9.13 12.87
C PRO A 8 -2.76 8.00 12.71
N GLN A 9 -2.90 7.39 11.52
CA GLN A 9 -3.92 6.36 11.28
C GLN A 9 -3.36 4.93 11.10
N GLY A 10 -2.03 4.76 11.13
CA GLY A 10 -1.40 3.44 11.05
C GLY A 10 -1.48 2.77 9.67
N TYR A 11 -1.82 3.54 8.62
CA TYR A 11 -1.76 3.09 7.23
C TYR A 11 -1.09 4.13 6.33
N ALA A 12 -0.59 3.68 5.19
CA ALA A 12 -0.06 4.53 4.15
C ALA A 12 -0.79 4.24 2.83
N LEU A 13 -0.90 5.27 1.99
CA LEU A 13 -1.45 5.16 0.65
C LEU A 13 -0.29 5.31 -0.33
N VAL A 14 -0.14 4.35 -1.23
CA VAL A 14 0.88 4.37 -2.27
C VAL A 14 0.18 4.45 -3.62
N GLU A 15 0.48 5.51 -4.37
CA GLU A 15 -0.06 5.72 -5.70
C GLU A 15 0.98 5.35 -6.76
N TYR A 16 0.59 4.41 -7.61
CA TYR A 16 1.35 3.95 -8.76
C TYR A 16 0.79 4.58 -10.04
N GLU A 17 1.66 4.78 -11.02
CA GLU A 17 1.27 5.31 -12.33
C GLU A 17 0.63 4.24 -13.19
N HIS A 18 1.05 2.98 -13.02
CA HIS A 18 0.58 1.85 -13.80
C HIS A 18 -0.15 0.81 -12.95
N TYR A 19 -1.20 0.23 -13.53
CA TYR A 19 -2.00 -0.82 -12.88
C TYR A 19 -1.18 -2.07 -12.55
N ASP A 20 -0.30 -2.49 -13.47
CA ASP A 20 0.48 -3.72 -13.31
C ASP A 20 1.50 -3.63 -12.16
N GLU A 21 2.05 -2.43 -11.93
CA GLU A 21 2.94 -2.15 -10.80
C GLU A 21 2.18 -2.23 -9.48
N ALA A 22 0.99 -1.61 -9.41
CA ALA A 22 0.12 -1.67 -8.23
C ALA A 22 -0.30 -3.11 -7.91
N LEU A 23 -0.69 -3.88 -8.94
CA LEU A 23 -1.09 -5.27 -8.78
C LEU A 23 0.06 -6.15 -8.29
N SER A 24 1.26 -5.94 -8.83
CA SER A 24 2.47 -6.67 -8.41
C SER A 24 2.85 -6.33 -6.97
N ALA A 25 2.75 -5.06 -6.57
CA ALA A 25 2.99 -4.62 -5.20
C ALA A 25 1.97 -5.25 -4.22
N ILE A 26 0.67 -5.25 -4.55
CA ILE A 26 -0.36 -5.89 -3.72
C ILE A 26 -0.08 -7.39 -3.57
N LYS A 27 0.19 -8.10 -4.67
CA LYS A 27 0.47 -9.55 -4.61
C LYS A 27 1.75 -9.88 -3.85
N GLY A 28 2.77 -9.03 -3.96
CA GLY A 28 4.07 -9.24 -3.32
C GLY A 28 4.07 -8.90 -1.84
N MET A 29 3.37 -7.85 -1.43
CA MET A 29 3.49 -7.27 -0.08
C MET A 29 2.30 -7.60 0.84
N ASN A 30 1.15 -8.00 0.32
CA ASN A 30 0.01 -8.36 1.16
C ASN A 30 0.36 -9.59 2.02
N ASN A 31 0.15 -9.49 3.34
CA ASN A 31 0.52 -10.49 4.35
C ASN A 31 2.02 -10.71 4.58
N GLN A 32 2.89 -9.81 4.10
CA GLN A 32 4.29 -9.85 4.48
C GLN A 32 4.53 -9.24 5.85
N ASP A 33 5.60 -9.68 6.50
CA ASP A 33 6.09 -9.08 7.73
C ASP A 33 7.01 -7.91 7.38
N LEU A 34 6.59 -6.70 7.75
CA LEU A 34 7.34 -5.48 7.62
C LEU A 34 7.66 -4.94 9.01
N LEU A 35 8.94 -4.77 9.33
CA LEU A 35 9.41 -4.27 10.63
C LEU A 35 8.87 -5.10 11.83
N GLY A 36 8.67 -6.40 11.63
CA GLY A 36 8.14 -7.31 12.65
C GLY A 36 6.62 -7.25 12.84
N GLN A 37 5.90 -6.57 11.96
CA GLN A 37 4.44 -6.56 11.93
C GLN A 37 3.92 -7.04 10.58
N ARG A 38 2.88 -7.88 10.61
CA ARG A 38 2.21 -8.34 9.39
C ARG A 38 1.38 -7.21 8.81
N ILE A 39 1.68 -6.81 7.58
CA ILE A 39 0.96 -5.75 6.90
C ILE A 39 -0.14 -6.32 5.98
N GLY A 40 -1.26 -5.60 5.91
CA GLY A 40 -2.30 -5.83 4.90
C GLY A 40 -2.12 -4.83 3.77
N VAL A 41 -2.05 -5.32 2.53
CA VAL A 41 -1.98 -4.47 1.33
C VAL A 41 -3.17 -4.77 0.45
N ALA A 42 -4.00 -3.75 0.20
CA ALA A 42 -5.24 -3.86 -0.54
C ALA A 42 -5.48 -2.60 -1.39
N TRP A 43 -6.41 -2.70 -2.33
CA TRP A 43 -6.84 -1.56 -3.13
C TRP A 43 -7.45 -0.48 -2.24
N ALA A 44 -6.98 0.75 -2.40
CA ALA A 44 -7.53 1.91 -1.74
C ALA A 44 -8.48 2.66 -2.68
N PHE A 45 -9.62 3.09 -2.15
CA PHE A 45 -10.53 3.98 -2.87
C PHE A 45 -10.17 5.42 -2.54
N ALA A 46 -9.53 6.12 -3.47
CA ALA A 46 -9.34 7.56 -3.34
C ALA A 46 -10.70 8.25 -3.49
N LYS A 47 -11.21 8.89 -2.43
CA LYS A 47 -12.22 9.93 -2.59
C LYS A 47 -11.51 11.15 -3.20
N LYS A 48 -11.94 11.54 -4.40
CA LYS A 48 -11.63 12.87 -4.95
C LYS A 48 -12.21 13.96 -4.06
#